data_AF-A0AA38VEG2-F1
#
_entry.id   AF-A0AA38VEG2-F1
#
_cell.length_a   1.000
_cell.length_b   1.000
_cell.length_c   1.000
_cell.angle_alpha   90.00
_cell.angle_beta   90.00
_cell.angle_gamma   90.00
#
_symmetry.space_group_name_H-M   'P 1'
#
loop_
_entity.id
_entity.type
_entity.pdbx_description
1 polymer ?
#
loop_
_entity_poly.entity_id
_entity_poly.type
_entity_poly.pdbx_seq_one_letter_code
_entity_poly.pdbx_strand_id
1 'polypeptide(L)'
;MSTITLSSRIVEPSTLKSAISASSREVHEADDPSSEQRQLITADYLHYDALYSVKGMPSHPVVMARGEGAFLWDLEGKRYIDFNAGFSACNQGHCHPKIVAAMMRQCQQLTMPSRSVHVSQYAMFCRKICELTGFDKVAAMNGGAEAVDMAIKIARAWGYRCKGIEADKAIVLTASNNYHGRTLSILSASTDESYRKNCGPWMPGVGAFCAGEEVRFGVIEDLERAFQKCGHQIAAYLIEPVQGHAGCLPATDEYLIRVRELCMKPDMVVIGKSLSGGLYPISAVLGTNEAMTSVDPGQYGSTFSGNPLASAVAIAALDVIIDESLPARAKTLGDKFETRLRAIKSPYFDTVTGKVINEDVMLEGVDILEKALNDLPAMEEI
;
A
#
# COMPACT_ATOMS: atom_id res chain seq x y z
N MET A 1 38.35 -6.90 -0.96
CA MET A 1 36.89 -6.94 -1.19
C MET A 1 36.22 -7.22 0.13
N SER A 2 35.64 -6.20 0.75
CA SER A 2 34.76 -6.35 1.91
C SER A 2 33.43 -6.92 1.43
N THR A 3 33.19 -8.20 1.70
CA THR A 3 31.89 -8.83 1.49
C THR A 3 31.03 -8.56 2.71
N ILE A 4 29.73 -8.25 2.52
CA ILE A 4 28.79 -8.27 3.64
C ILE A 4 28.65 -9.72 4.09
N THR A 5 29.25 -10.08 5.22
CA THR A 5 29.02 -11.36 5.85
C THR A 5 27.73 -11.26 6.66
N LEU A 6 26.68 -11.96 6.22
CA LEU A 6 25.51 -12.22 7.06
C LEU A 6 25.95 -13.14 8.20
N SER A 7 26.47 -12.55 9.26
CA SER A 7 26.79 -13.28 10.48
C SER A 7 25.48 -13.63 11.17
N SER A 8 25.20 -14.93 11.29
CA SER A 8 24.29 -15.42 12.33
C SER A 8 24.98 -15.24 13.67
N ARG A 9 25.12 -13.99 14.14
CA ARG A 9 25.35 -13.76 15.56
C ARG A 9 24.09 -14.26 16.24
N ILE A 10 24.10 -15.54 16.62
CA ILE A 10 23.20 -16.05 17.63
C ILE A 10 23.61 -15.27 18.87
N VAL A 11 22.81 -14.27 19.23
CA VAL A 11 23.00 -13.56 20.48
C VAL A 11 22.87 -14.61 21.56
N GLU A 12 23.96 -14.93 22.26
CA GLU A 12 23.90 -15.94 23.29
C GLU A 12 22.82 -15.57 24.31
N PRO A 13 22.02 -16.53 24.80
CA PRO A 13 20.96 -16.24 25.77
C PRO A 13 21.46 -15.50 27.01
N SER A 14 22.72 -15.67 27.38
CA SER A 14 23.43 -14.96 28.46
C SER A 14 23.59 -13.45 28.17
N THR A 15 23.98 -13.11 26.94
CA THR A 15 24.13 -11.73 26.44
C THR A 15 22.77 -11.06 26.23
N LEU A 16 21.76 -11.84 25.82
CA LEU A 16 20.38 -11.35 25.76
C LEU A 16 19.85 -11.10 27.18
N LYS A 17 20.11 -11.97 28.14
CA LYS A 17 19.74 -11.77 29.55
C LYS A 17 20.46 -10.60 30.20
N SER A 18 21.73 -10.36 29.89
CA SER A 18 22.47 -9.20 30.43
C SER A 18 22.00 -7.89 29.81
N ALA A 19 21.77 -7.86 28.49
CA ALA A 19 21.19 -6.72 27.79
C ALA A 19 19.75 -6.45 28.22
N ILE A 20 18.93 -7.49 28.38
CA ILE A 20 17.58 -7.39 28.95
C ILE A 20 17.67 -6.95 30.41
N SER A 21 18.62 -7.43 31.23
CA SER A 21 18.73 -6.98 32.63
C SER A 21 19.20 -5.53 32.77
N ALA A 22 19.99 -5.05 31.80
CA ALA A 22 20.46 -3.67 31.74
C ALA A 22 19.36 -2.75 31.19
N SER A 23 18.61 -3.16 30.15
CA SER A 23 17.47 -2.41 29.63
C SER A 23 16.23 -2.53 30.51
N SER A 24 16.05 -3.63 31.24
CA SER A 24 14.97 -3.82 32.19
C SER A 24 15.21 -3.03 33.47
N ARG A 25 16.43 -2.53 33.73
CA ARG A 25 16.63 -1.47 34.74
C ARG A 25 16.09 -0.12 34.26
N GLU A 26 16.07 0.13 32.95
CA GLU A 26 15.46 1.34 32.36
C GLU A 26 13.95 1.16 32.04
N VAL A 27 13.48 -0.08 31.85
CA VAL A 27 12.07 -0.38 31.50
C VAL A 27 11.24 -0.84 32.71
N HIS A 28 11.82 -1.46 33.76
CA HIS A 28 11.08 -1.77 35.00
C HIS A 28 10.93 -0.58 35.96
N GLU A 29 11.47 0.60 35.63
CA GLU A 29 10.99 1.84 36.25
C GLU A 29 9.56 2.22 35.80
N ALA A 30 8.93 1.44 34.89
CA ALA A 30 7.53 1.61 34.49
C ALA A 30 6.49 1.27 35.55
N ASP A 31 6.84 0.48 36.57
CA ASP A 31 5.92 0.06 37.63
C ASP A 31 6.31 0.61 39.03
N ASP A 32 7.32 1.50 39.13
CA ASP A 32 7.63 2.22 40.35
C ASP A 32 6.93 3.59 40.36
N PRO A 33 5.87 3.79 41.16
CA PRO A 33 5.15 5.07 41.24
C PRO A 33 5.98 6.21 41.87
N SER A 34 7.23 5.96 42.27
CA SER A 34 8.16 6.94 42.82
C SER A 34 9.30 7.37 41.89
N SER A 35 9.44 6.76 40.70
CA SER A 35 10.38 7.26 39.69
C SER A 35 9.72 8.41 38.93
N GLU A 36 10.30 9.62 38.99
CA GLU A 36 9.94 10.67 38.04
C GLU A 36 10.41 10.22 36.66
N GLN A 37 9.56 9.50 35.93
CA GLN A 37 9.84 9.15 34.55
C GLN A 37 10.04 10.44 33.77
N ARG A 38 11.27 10.64 33.30
CA ARG A 38 11.59 11.75 32.41
C ARG A 38 10.67 11.63 31.19
N GLN A 39 9.75 12.58 31.05
CA GLN A 39 8.92 12.68 29.85
C GLN A 39 9.84 13.02 28.66
N LEU A 40 9.91 12.11 27.69
CA LEU A 40 10.69 12.31 26.46
C LEU A 40 10.06 13.43 25.62
N ILE A 41 10.91 14.25 25.00
CA ILE A 41 10.49 15.31 24.07
C ILE A 41 10.77 14.90 22.62
N THR A 42 10.21 15.63 21.66
CA THR A 42 10.43 15.40 20.21
C THR A 42 11.91 15.18 19.84
N ALA A 43 12.82 15.97 20.40
CA ALA A 43 14.26 15.82 20.13
C ALA A 43 14.85 14.47 20.57
N ASP A 44 14.38 13.90 21.68
CA ASP A 44 14.84 12.60 22.16
C ASP A 44 14.42 11.49 21.18
N TYR A 45 13.17 11.51 20.69
CA TYR A 45 12.68 10.54 19.71
C TYR A 45 13.37 10.64 18.35
N LEU A 46 13.60 11.87 17.84
CA LEU A 46 14.34 12.08 16.59
C LEU A 46 15.80 11.61 16.72
N HIS A 47 16.41 11.80 17.90
CA HIS A 47 17.74 11.26 18.18
C HIS A 47 17.76 9.73 18.14
N TYR A 48 16.79 9.07 18.77
CA TYR A 48 16.70 7.61 18.74
C TYR A 48 16.42 7.06 17.34
N ASP A 49 15.55 7.69 16.56
CA ASP A 49 15.32 7.29 15.17
C ASP A 49 16.62 7.39 14.35
N ALA A 50 17.37 8.48 14.50
CA ALA A 50 18.65 8.67 13.80
C ALA A 50 19.73 7.63 14.21
N LEU A 51 19.72 7.18 15.47
CA LEU A 51 20.68 6.21 15.98
C LEU A 51 20.35 4.77 15.60
N TYR A 52 19.06 4.41 15.64
CA TYR A 52 18.63 3.01 15.62
C TYR A 52 17.87 2.61 14.36
N SER A 53 17.30 3.56 13.61
CA SER A 53 16.56 3.29 12.37
C SER A 53 17.44 3.47 11.13
N VAL A 54 17.19 2.64 10.12
CA VAL A 54 17.72 2.92 8.77
C VAL A 54 16.94 4.10 8.20
N LYS A 55 17.64 5.15 7.76
CA LYS A 55 17.02 6.32 7.15
C LYS A 55 16.16 5.92 5.96
N GLY A 56 14.85 6.05 6.13
CA GLY A 56 13.83 5.71 5.15
C GLY A 56 13.41 6.93 4.30
N MET A 57 12.09 7.09 4.11
CA MET A 57 11.54 8.25 3.43
C MET A 57 11.86 9.56 4.19
N PRO A 58 12.12 10.68 3.47
CA PRO A 58 12.19 11.99 4.09
C PRO A 58 10.93 12.25 4.92
N SER A 59 11.12 12.71 6.16
CA SER A 59 10.05 12.90 7.15
C SER A 59 10.19 14.28 7.78
N HIS A 60 9.07 14.92 8.09
CA HIS A 60 9.08 16.17 8.85
C HIS A 60 9.50 15.91 10.31
N PRO A 61 10.20 16.85 10.98
CA PRO A 61 10.66 16.69 12.35
C PRO A 61 9.51 16.93 13.35
N VAL A 62 8.45 16.12 13.24
CA VAL A 62 7.26 16.15 14.11
C VAL A 62 6.97 14.73 14.58
N VAL A 63 6.71 14.56 15.88
CA VAL A 63 6.44 13.25 16.47
C VAL A 63 4.98 13.18 16.87
N MET A 64 4.21 12.43 16.11
CA MET A 64 2.77 12.24 16.34
C MET A 64 2.55 11.26 17.50
N ALA A 65 1.71 11.64 18.45
CA ALA A 65 1.44 10.88 19.68
C ALA A 65 0.02 10.32 19.74
N ARG A 66 -0.95 10.97 19.08
CA ARG A 66 -2.36 10.57 19.12
C ARG A 66 -3.07 10.89 17.80
N GLY A 67 -4.02 10.04 17.41
CA GLY A 67 -4.91 10.28 16.29
C GLY A 67 -6.37 10.01 16.65
N GLU A 68 -7.29 10.81 16.10
CA GLU A 68 -8.73 10.63 16.24
C GLU A 68 -9.44 11.23 15.02
N GLY A 69 -10.17 10.40 14.28
CA GLY A 69 -10.85 10.83 13.06
C GLY A 69 -9.87 11.41 12.05
N ALA A 70 -10.09 12.64 11.60
CA ALA A 70 -9.19 13.33 10.65
C ALA A 70 -8.04 14.10 11.33
N PHE A 71 -7.85 13.97 12.64
CA PHE A 71 -6.90 14.77 13.41
C PHE A 71 -5.76 13.94 13.98
N LEU A 72 -4.59 14.57 14.03
CA LEU A 72 -3.39 14.10 14.72
C LEU A 72 -2.97 15.13 15.79
N TRP A 73 -2.29 14.67 16.83
CA TRP A 73 -1.66 15.49 17.85
C TRP A 73 -0.19 15.08 18.00
N ASP A 74 0.71 16.04 18.04
CA ASP A 74 2.12 15.79 18.38
C ASP A 74 2.32 15.62 19.90
N LEU A 75 3.56 15.31 20.30
CA LEU A 75 3.94 15.14 21.70
C LEU A 75 3.69 16.40 22.55
N GLU A 76 3.81 17.57 21.94
CA GLU A 76 3.55 18.87 22.58
C GLU A 76 2.04 19.22 22.60
N GLY A 77 1.18 18.34 22.08
CA GLY A 77 -0.27 18.48 22.09
C GLY A 77 -0.84 19.40 21.00
N LYS A 78 -0.01 19.86 20.05
CA LYS A 78 -0.49 20.65 18.92
C LYS A 78 -1.26 19.74 17.96
N ARG A 79 -2.44 20.22 17.56
CA ARG A 79 -3.38 19.49 16.70
C ARG A 79 -3.18 19.82 15.23
N TYR A 80 -3.22 18.80 14.39
CA TYR A 80 -3.11 18.85 12.94
C TYR A 80 -4.33 18.20 12.30
N ILE A 81 -4.72 18.66 11.11
CA ILE A 81 -5.61 17.91 10.22
C ILE A 81 -4.71 17.03 9.35
N ASP A 82 -4.95 15.73 9.35
CA ASP A 82 -4.20 14.77 8.54
C ASP A 82 -4.76 14.73 7.11
N PHE A 83 -4.11 15.47 6.21
CA PHE A 83 -4.41 15.47 4.78
C PHE A 83 -3.72 14.35 4.00
N ASN A 84 -2.90 13.51 4.65
CA ASN A 84 -2.23 12.37 4.03
C ASN A 84 -2.97 11.04 4.29
N ALA A 85 -3.55 10.91 5.49
CA ALA A 85 -4.28 9.73 5.96
C ALA A 85 -3.48 8.42 5.79
N GLY A 86 -2.18 8.47 6.04
CA GLY A 86 -1.27 7.32 5.88
C GLY A 86 -1.24 6.81 4.44
N PHE A 87 -1.13 7.71 3.46
CA PHE A 87 -1.26 7.42 2.03
C PHE A 87 -2.60 6.73 1.69
N SER A 88 -3.70 7.28 2.22
CA SER A 88 -5.07 6.73 2.11
C SER A 88 -5.27 5.36 2.78
N ALA A 89 -4.49 5.03 3.81
CA ALA A 89 -4.72 3.86 4.65
C ALA A 89 -5.79 4.10 5.73
N CYS A 90 -5.94 5.35 6.20
CA CYS A 90 -6.82 5.74 7.30
C CYS A 90 -8.14 6.38 6.81
N ASN A 91 -8.78 5.82 5.78
CA ASN A 91 -9.99 6.41 5.16
C ASN A 91 -11.17 6.53 6.13
N GLN A 92 -11.27 5.63 7.11
CA GLN A 92 -12.27 5.64 8.18
C GLN A 92 -11.94 6.62 9.32
N GLY A 93 -10.78 7.28 9.25
CA GLY A 93 -10.23 8.10 10.32
C GLY A 93 -9.43 7.31 11.36
N HIS A 94 -8.49 7.99 11.99
CA HIS A 94 -7.63 7.44 13.04
C HIS A 94 -8.45 6.90 14.21
N CYS A 95 -8.08 5.71 14.68
CA CYS A 95 -8.65 5.07 15.87
C CYS A 95 -10.19 4.95 15.85
N HIS A 96 -10.78 4.67 14.68
CA HIS A 96 -12.23 4.56 14.55
C HIS A 96 -12.85 3.57 15.57
N PRO A 97 -13.81 3.99 16.43
CA PRO A 97 -14.26 3.19 17.58
C PRO A 97 -14.79 1.80 17.22
N LYS A 98 -15.54 1.66 16.12
CA LYS A 98 -16.04 0.35 15.66
C LYS A 98 -14.89 -0.62 15.31
N ILE A 99 -13.83 -0.11 14.68
CA ILE A 99 -12.69 -0.89 14.19
C ILE A 99 -11.79 -1.28 15.37
N VAL A 100 -11.49 -0.33 16.26
CA VAL A 100 -10.73 -0.58 17.50
C VAL A 100 -11.44 -1.62 18.36
N ALA A 101 -12.76 -1.50 18.55
CA ALA A 101 -13.52 -2.47 19.32
C ALA A 101 -13.51 -3.87 18.70
N ALA A 102 -13.52 -4.00 17.37
CA ALA A 102 -13.38 -5.28 16.68
C ALA A 102 -12.00 -5.91 16.91
N MET A 103 -10.93 -5.10 16.83
CA MET A 103 -9.57 -5.55 17.16
C MET A 103 -9.48 -6.07 18.59
N MET A 104 -9.96 -5.29 19.57
CA MET A 104 -9.92 -5.65 20.99
C MET A 104 -10.69 -6.94 21.29
N ARG A 105 -11.90 -7.11 20.71
CA ARG A 105 -12.68 -8.34 20.90
C ARG A 105 -11.97 -9.56 20.32
N GLN A 106 -11.38 -9.43 19.13
CA GLN A 106 -10.77 -10.57 18.44
C GLN A 106 -9.42 -10.95 19.05
N CYS A 107 -8.61 -9.98 19.48
CA CYS A 107 -7.30 -10.26 20.07
C CYS A 107 -7.39 -10.99 21.43
N GLN A 108 -8.50 -10.83 22.15
CA GLN A 108 -8.79 -11.56 23.38
C GLN A 108 -9.28 -12.99 23.15
N GLN A 109 -9.64 -13.35 21.90
CA GLN A 109 -10.17 -14.67 21.57
C GLN A 109 -9.15 -15.53 20.82
N LEU A 110 -8.61 -15.01 19.71
CA LEU A 110 -7.69 -15.76 18.85
C LEU A 110 -6.92 -14.79 17.94
N THR A 111 -5.60 -14.79 18.06
CA THR A 111 -4.71 -13.92 17.28
C THR A 111 -4.17 -14.62 16.03
N MET A 112 -3.34 -15.65 16.20
CA MET A 112 -2.59 -16.28 15.10
C MET A 112 -2.55 -17.82 15.22
N PRO A 113 -3.58 -18.51 14.71
CA PRO A 113 -3.44 -19.93 14.39
C PRO A 113 -2.62 -20.10 13.10
N SER A 114 -2.05 -21.28 12.87
CA SER A 114 -1.39 -21.58 11.60
C SER A 114 -2.41 -21.64 10.45
N ARG A 115 -1.94 -21.39 9.22
CA ARG A 115 -2.75 -21.60 8.00
C ARG A 115 -3.05 -23.07 7.70
N SER A 116 -2.49 -23.99 8.49
CA SER A 116 -2.82 -25.42 8.43
C SER A 116 -4.13 -25.77 9.14
N VAL A 117 -4.80 -24.82 9.77
CA VAL A 117 -6.14 -25.00 10.35
C VAL A 117 -7.13 -23.99 9.77
N HIS A 118 -8.42 -24.34 9.81
CA HIS A 118 -9.49 -23.44 9.39
C HIS A 118 -9.78 -22.40 10.47
N VAL A 119 -10.05 -21.16 10.01
CA VAL A 119 -10.37 -20.02 10.87
C VAL A 119 -11.70 -19.41 10.41
N SER A 120 -12.66 -19.31 11.33
CA SER A 120 -14.00 -18.80 11.04
C SER A 120 -13.98 -17.36 10.51
N GLN A 121 -13.22 -16.47 11.15
CA GLN A 121 -13.15 -15.06 10.75
C GLN A 121 -12.59 -14.86 9.34
N TYR A 122 -11.61 -15.68 8.94
CA TYR A 122 -11.07 -15.61 7.59
C TYR A 122 -12.13 -15.98 6.55
N ALA A 123 -12.89 -17.05 6.78
CA ALA A 123 -13.99 -17.44 5.89
C ALA A 123 -15.06 -16.34 5.77
N MET A 124 -15.40 -15.67 6.89
CA MET A 124 -16.34 -14.56 6.90
C MET A 124 -15.82 -13.34 6.14
N PHE A 125 -14.53 -13.01 6.29
CA PHE A 125 -13.89 -11.94 5.53
C PHE A 125 -13.92 -12.24 4.03
N CYS A 126 -13.51 -13.45 3.63
CA CYS A 126 -13.53 -13.89 2.23
C CYS A 126 -14.93 -13.79 1.64
N ARG A 127 -15.95 -14.29 2.36
CA ARG A 127 -17.34 -14.20 1.92
C ARG A 127 -17.76 -12.75 1.72
N LYS A 128 -17.58 -11.89 2.73
CA LYS A 128 -18.02 -10.50 2.70
C LYS A 128 -17.38 -9.75 1.53
N ILE A 129 -16.07 -9.86 1.35
CA ILE A 129 -15.38 -9.09 0.30
C ILE A 129 -15.73 -9.59 -1.10
N CYS A 130 -15.91 -10.90 -1.30
CA CYS A 130 -16.40 -11.47 -2.55
C CYS A 130 -17.84 -11.02 -2.86
N GLU A 131 -18.75 -11.10 -1.88
CA GLU A 131 -20.15 -10.64 -2.05
C GLU A 131 -20.23 -9.13 -2.37
N LEU A 132 -19.38 -8.31 -1.76
CA LEU A 132 -19.36 -6.86 -2.00
C LEU A 132 -18.81 -6.49 -3.39
N THR A 133 -17.82 -7.23 -3.89
CA THR A 133 -17.11 -6.86 -5.12
C THR A 133 -17.57 -7.65 -6.35
N GLY A 134 -18.29 -8.75 -6.16
CA GLY A 134 -18.72 -9.65 -7.22
C GLY A 134 -17.61 -10.57 -7.76
N PHE A 135 -16.43 -10.62 -7.13
CA PHE A 135 -15.37 -11.57 -7.49
C PHE A 135 -15.55 -12.92 -6.82
N ASP A 136 -15.14 -13.99 -7.51
CA ASP A 136 -15.36 -15.37 -7.06
C ASP A 136 -14.48 -15.76 -5.87
N LYS A 137 -13.25 -15.24 -5.82
CA LYS A 137 -12.24 -15.63 -4.82
C LYS A 137 -11.36 -14.46 -4.40
N VAL A 138 -10.77 -14.62 -3.21
CA VAL A 138 -9.78 -13.70 -2.64
C VAL A 138 -8.59 -14.45 -2.06
N ALA A 139 -7.40 -13.90 -2.26
CA ALA A 139 -6.17 -14.25 -1.55
C ALA A 139 -5.76 -13.07 -0.65
N ALA A 140 -5.98 -13.20 0.66
CA ALA A 140 -5.52 -12.19 1.62
C ALA A 140 -4.00 -12.25 1.80
N MET A 141 -3.39 -11.08 1.92
CA MET A 141 -1.97 -10.83 2.21
C MET A 141 -1.87 -9.79 3.33
N ASN A 142 -0.66 -9.38 3.73
CA ASN A 142 -0.47 -8.42 4.81
C ASN A 142 -0.19 -7.01 4.29
N GLY A 143 0.69 -6.90 3.29
CA GLY A 143 1.11 -5.63 2.70
C GLY A 143 0.72 -5.50 1.23
N GLY A 144 0.65 -4.27 0.73
CA GLY A 144 0.34 -4.02 -0.68
C GLY A 144 1.33 -4.65 -1.65
N ALA A 145 2.62 -4.58 -1.32
CA ALA A 145 3.66 -5.22 -2.12
C ALA A 145 3.49 -6.76 -2.18
N GLU A 146 3.12 -7.40 -1.07
CA GLU A 146 2.83 -8.84 -1.07
C GLU A 146 1.62 -9.18 -1.96
N ALA A 147 0.58 -8.33 -1.95
CA ALA A 147 -0.60 -8.53 -2.79
C ALA A 147 -0.27 -8.35 -4.28
N VAL A 148 0.55 -7.36 -4.65
CA VAL A 148 1.02 -7.19 -6.03
C VAL A 148 1.89 -8.37 -6.47
N ASP A 149 2.83 -8.81 -5.63
CA ASP A 149 3.65 -9.99 -5.93
C ASP A 149 2.80 -11.23 -6.13
N MET A 150 1.74 -11.38 -5.31
CA MET A 150 0.77 -12.44 -5.50
C MET A 150 0.03 -12.31 -6.83
N ALA A 151 -0.45 -11.11 -7.19
CA ALA A 151 -1.13 -10.90 -8.47
C ALA A 151 -0.24 -11.20 -9.68
N ILE A 152 1.04 -10.82 -9.63
CA ILE A 152 2.05 -11.17 -10.66
C ILE A 152 2.17 -12.70 -10.78
N LYS A 153 2.22 -13.41 -9.65
CA LYS A 153 2.29 -14.88 -9.64
C LYS A 153 1.04 -15.53 -10.23
N ILE A 154 -0.15 -15.05 -9.87
CA ILE A 154 -1.42 -15.56 -10.41
C ILE A 154 -1.48 -15.32 -11.91
N ALA A 155 -1.18 -14.10 -12.37
CA ALA A 155 -1.16 -13.74 -13.79
C ALA A 155 -0.24 -14.68 -14.59
N ARG A 156 0.99 -14.90 -14.11
CA ARG A 156 1.93 -15.82 -14.77
C ARG A 156 1.42 -17.25 -14.79
N ALA A 157 0.93 -17.76 -13.67
CA ALA A 157 0.41 -19.12 -13.58
C ALA A 157 -0.76 -19.34 -14.55
N TRP A 158 -1.69 -18.39 -14.62
CA TRP A 158 -2.78 -18.38 -15.61
C TRP A 158 -2.23 -18.30 -17.04
N GLY A 159 -1.27 -17.41 -17.29
CA GLY A 159 -0.61 -17.25 -18.58
C GLY A 159 -0.02 -18.57 -19.11
N TYR A 160 0.68 -19.31 -18.25
CA TYR A 160 1.25 -20.61 -18.63
C TYR A 160 0.19 -21.70 -18.81
N ARG A 161 -0.79 -21.80 -17.90
CA ARG A 161 -1.75 -22.92 -17.86
C ARG A 161 -2.92 -22.76 -18.81
N CYS A 162 -3.48 -21.56 -18.86
CA CYS A 162 -4.74 -21.28 -19.55
C CYS A 162 -4.48 -20.64 -20.91
N LYS A 163 -3.61 -19.62 -20.95
CA LYS A 163 -3.26 -18.93 -22.20
C LYS A 163 -2.23 -19.69 -23.05
N GLY A 164 -1.48 -20.62 -22.45
CA GLY A 164 -0.49 -21.45 -23.14
C GLY A 164 0.81 -20.73 -23.47
N ILE A 165 1.19 -19.71 -22.68
CA ILE A 165 2.47 -19.04 -22.82
C ILE A 165 3.60 -20.05 -22.52
N GLU A 166 4.66 -20.02 -23.31
CA GLU A 166 5.86 -20.83 -23.06
C GLU A 166 6.45 -20.52 -21.67
N ALA A 167 6.98 -21.56 -21.00
CA ALA A 167 7.60 -21.43 -19.69
C ALA A 167 8.64 -20.29 -19.65
N ASP A 168 8.60 -19.50 -18.58
CA ASP A 168 9.48 -18.34 -18.34
C ASP A 168 9.37 -17.20 -19.38
N LYS A 169 8.37 -17.23 -20.26
CA LYS A 169 8.12 -16.16 -21.25
C LYS A 169 6.97 -15.23 -20.89
N ALA A 170 6.28 -15.44 -19.77
CA ALA A 170 5.13 -14.60 -19.40
C ALA A 170 5.54 -13.18 -18.99
N ILE A 171 4.89 -12.21 -19.62
CA ILE A 171 5.06 -10.78 -19.39
C ILE A 171 3.89 -10.28 -18.53
N VAL A 172 4.20 -9.65 -17.40
CA VAL A 172 3.27 -8.81 -16.64
C VAL A 172 3.66 -7.37 -16.88
N LEU A 173 2.88 -6.70 -17.72
CA LEU A 173 3.14 -5.34 -18.16
C LEU A 173 2.54 -4.36 -17.15
N THR A 174 3.16 -3.20 -16.96
CA THR A 174 2.60 -2.05 -16.24
C THR A 174 2.82 -0.77 -17.05
N ALA A 175 2.26 0.35 -16.62
CA ALA A 175 2.62 1.66 -17.14
C ALA A 175 3.90 2.21 -16.47
N SER A 176 4.60 3.12 -17.13
CA SER A 176 5.66 3.92 -16.50
C SER A 176 5.12 4.85 -15.41
N ASN A 177 6.00 5.28 -14.50
CA ASN A 177 5.68 6.04 -13.28
C ASN A 177 4.78 5.28 -12.28
N ASN A 178 4.71 3.96 -12.41
CA ASN A 178 3.95 3.12 -11.49
C ASN A 178 4.55 3.11 -10.08
N TYR A 179 3.67 2.89 -9.10
CA TYR A 179 4.09 2.56 -7.74
C TYR A 179 3.27 1.42 -7.17
N HIS A 180 3.90 0.25 -7.08
CA HIS A 180 3.23 -0.96 -6.59
C HIS A 180 3.84 -1.50 -5.30
N GLY A 181 4.88 -0.86 -4.76
CA GLY A 181 5.64 -1.34 -3.60
C GLY A 181 7.15 -1.33 -3.83
N ARG A 182 7.90 -2.00 -2.93
CA ARG A 182 9.37 -1.97 -2.88
C ARG A 182 10.04 -3.35 -2.80
N THR A 183 9.32 -4.44 -3.08
CA THR A 183 9.95 -5.77 -3.24
C THR A 183 10.72 -5.84 -4.55
N LEU A 184 11.66 -6.78 -4.69
CA LEU A 184 12.53 -6.86 -5.87
C LEU A 184 11.75 -7.08 -7.18
N SER A 185 10.69 -7.92 -7.16
CA SER A 185 9.77 -8.12 -8.29
C SER A 185 9.12 -6.82 -8.73
N ILE A 186 8.68 -6.01 -7.77
CA ILE A 186 7.97 -4.78 -8.03
C ILE A 186 8.92 -3.67 -8.46
N LEU A 187 10.08 -3.55 -7.81
CA LEU A 187 11.12 -2.60 -8.22
C LEU A 187 11.64 -2.91 -9.62
N SER A 188 11.57 -4.17 -10.06
CA SER A 188 11.84 -4.54 -11.46
C SER A 188 10.90 -3.83 -12.44
N ALA A 189 9.67 -3.54 -12.01
CA ALA A 189 8.66 -2.82 -12.78
C ALA A 189 8.77 -1.29 -12.70
N SER A 190 9.45 -0.76 -11.69
CA SER A 190 9.62 0.68 -11.49
C SER A 190 10.36 1.32 -12.66
N THR A 191 10.00 2.55 -13.00
CA THR A 191 10.77 3.43 -13.90
C THR A 191 11.50 4.55 -13.15
N ASP A 192 11.35 4.63 -11.83
CA ASP A 192 12.12 5.55 -10.98
C ASP A 192 13.50 4.93 -10.70
N GLU A 193 14.54 5.57 -11.24
CA GLU A 193 15.94 5.13 -11.08
C GLU A 193 16.43 5.21 -9.63
N SER A 194 15.90 6.14 -8.84
CA SER A 194 16.29 6.30 -7.43
C SER A 194 15.94 5.07 -6.60
N TYR A 195 14.77 4.47 -6.87
CA TYR A 195 14.32 3.24 -6.20
C TYR A 195 15.04 1.98 -6.71
N ARG A 196 15.62 2.03 -7.91
CA ARG A 196 16.30 0.90 -8.54
C ARG A 196 17.80 0.89 -8.29
N LYS A 197 18.38 2.00 -7.84
CA LYS A 197 19.82 2.12 -7.66
C LYS A 197 20.37 1.03 -6.72
N ASN A 198 21.35 0.27 -7.20
CA ASN A 198 22.07 -0.76 -6.44
C ASN A 198 21.24 -1.94 -5.90
N CYS A 199 20.03 -2.21 -6.42
CA CYS A 199 19.17 -3.31 -5.96
C CYS A 199 18.94 -4.45 -7.00
N GLY A 200 19.60 -4.40 -8.16
CA GLY A 200 19.46 -5.41 -9.21
C GLY A 200 20.18 -6.75 -8.91
N PRO A 201 20.05 -7.75 -9.79
CA PRO A 201 19.39 -7.72 -11.13
C PRO A 201 17.85 -7.75 -11.07
N TRP A 202 17.22 -7.35 -12.17
CA TRP A 202 15.76 -7.22 -12.29
C TRP A 202 15.08 -8.50 -12.77
N MET A 203 13.83 -8.68 -12.33
CA MET A 203 12.97 -9.78 -12.73
C MET A 203 12.58 -9.68 -14.21
N PRO A 204 12.98 -10.64 -15.06
CA PRO A 204 12.60 -10.64 -16.47
C PRO A 204 11.08 -10.70 -16.63
N GLY A 205 10.54 -10.04 -17.65
CA GLY A 205 9.11 -10.10 -17.99
C GLY A 205 8.17 -9.43 -16.99
N VAL A 206 8.66 -8.53 -16.13
CA VAL A 206 7.83 -7.68 -15.27
C VAL A 206 8.28 -6.24 -15.47
N GLY A 207 7.39 -5.37 -15.94
CA GLY A 207 7.66 -3.93 -15.99
C GLY A 207 6.94 -3.14 -17.06
N ALA A 208 7.40 -1.90 -17.25
CA ALA A 208 6.79 -0.93 -18.16
C ALA A 208 7.34 -0.96 -19.59
N PHE A 209 8.05 -2.03 -19.96
CA PHE A 209 8.69 -2.14 -21.27
C PHE A 209 8.32 -3.44 -21.97
N CYS A 210 7.96 -3.35 -23.25
CA CYS A 210 7.83 -4.52 -24.13
C CYS A 210 8.60 -4.31 -25.42
N ALA A 211 9.38 -5.30 -25.84
CA ALA A 211 10.20 -5.22 -27.05
C ALA A 211 11.07 -3.95 -27.15
N GLY A 212 11.59 -3.46 -26.02
CA GLY A 212 12.42 -2.25 -25.93
C GLY A 212 11.65 -0.93 -25.95
N GLU A 213 10.32 -0.96 -26.05
CA GLU A 213 9.46 0.24 -26.02
C GLU A 213 8.76 0.38 -24.67
N GLU A 214 8.71 1.61 -24.19
CA GLU A 214 8.02 1.98 -22.95
C GLU A 214 6.50 2.02 -23.17
N VAL A 215 5.75 1.61 -22.15
CA VAL A 215 4.30 1.75 -22.08
C VAL A 215 3.96 2.87 -21.11
N ARG A 216 3.62 4.05 -21.64
CA ARG A 216 3.30 5.22 -20.81
C ARG A 216 1.88 5.17 -20.29
N PHE A 217 1.69 5.67 -19.08
CA PHE A 217 0.35 5.83 -18.50
C PHE A 217 -0.47 6.84 -19.32
N GLY A 218 -1.73 6.50 -19.60
CA GLY A 218 -2.63 7.36 -20.38
C GLY A 218 -2.39 7.38 -21.90
N VAL A 219 -1.38 6.67 -22.42
CA VAL A 219 -1.09 6.61 -23.87
C VAL A 219 -1.48 5.24 -24.40
N ILE A 220 -2.66 5.15 -25.01
CA ILE A 220 -3.22 3.86 -25.39
C ILE A 220 -2.48 3.19 -26.54
N GLU A 221 -1.91 3.99 -27.44
CA GLU A 221 -1.17 3.51 -28.61
C GLU A 221 0.09 2.74 -28.19
N ASP A 222 0.70 3.09 -27.05
CA ASP A 222 1.84 2.36 -26.51
C ASP A 222 1.42 0.94 -26.09
N LEU A 223 0.26 0.81 -25.44
CA LEU A 223 -0.30 -0.48 -25.03
C LEU A 223 -0.72 -1.31 -26.25
N GLU A 224 -1.36 -0.70 -27.25
CA GLU A 224 -1.73 -1.38 -28.50
C GLU A 224 -0.51 -1.94 -29.21
N ARG A 225 0.59 -1.17 -29.31
CA ARG A 225 1.86 -1.66 -29.88
C ARG A 225 2.46 -2.79 -29.06
N ALA A 226 2.40 -2.72 -27.73
CA ALA A 226 2.87 -3.81 -26.87
C ALA A 226 2.08 -5.10 -27.12
N PHE A 227 0.74 -5.03 -27.24
CA PHE A 227 -0.09 -6.18 -27.59
C PHE A 227 0.16 -6.70 -29.01
N GLN A 228 0.40 -5.82 -29.98
CA GLN A 228 0.76 -6.24 -31.35
C GLN A 228 2.08 -7.02 -31.38
N LYS A 229 3.08 -6.59 -30.63
CA LYS A 229 4.44 -7.20 -30.64
C LYS A 229 4.56 -8.41 -29.73
N CYS A 230 3.96 -8.33 -28.55
CA CYS A 230 4.18 -9.27 -27.45
C CYS A 230 2.89 -9.97 -26.98
N GLY A 231 1.73 -9.72 -27.59
CA GLY A 231 0.42 -10.05 -27.02
C GLY A 231 0.22 -11.51 -26.64
N HIS A 232 0.84 -12.45 -27.36
CA HIS A 232 0.80 -13.87 -26.99
C HIS A 232 1.49 -14.14 -25.65
N GLN A 233 2.56 -13.39 -25.33
CA GLN A 233 3.34 -13.51 -24.09
C GLN A 233 2.84 -12.62 -22.94
N ILE A 234 1.96 -11.64 -23.20
CA ILE A 234 1.40 -10.78 -22.14
C ILE A 234 0.38 -11.58 -21.34
N ALA A 235 0.70 -11.90 -20.08
CA ALA A 235 -0.18 -12.58 -19.16
C ALA A 235 -1.15 -11.61 -18.44
N ALA A 236 -0.70 -10.39 -18.14
CA ALA A 236 -1.53 -9.36 -17.54
C ALA A 236 -0.99 -7.95 -17.83
N TYR A 237 -1.89 -6.97 -17.73
CA TYR A 237 -1.55 -5.56 -17.63
C TYR A 237 -1.99 -5.03 -16.25
N LEU A 238 -1.02 -4.73 -15.40
CA LEU A 238 -1.25 -4.18 -14.07
C LEU A 238 -1.26 -2.66 -14.14
N ILE A 239 -2.39 -2.05 -13.78
CA ILE A 239 -2.57 -0.60 -13.87
C ILE A 239 -3.26 -0.02 -12.64
N GLU A 240 -2.83 1.18 -12.26
CA GLU A 240 -3.50 2.02 -11.27
C GLU A 240 -4.54 2.90 -12.01
N PRO A 241 -5.82 2.94 -11.57
CA PRO A 241 -6.79 3.91 -12.13
C PRO A 241 -6.37 5.37 -11.94
N VAL A 242 -5.58 5.63 -10.90
CA VAL A 242 -4.89 6.90 -10.61
C VAL A 242 -3.49 6.55 -10.14
N GLN A 243 -2.46 7.05 -10.80
CA GLN A 243 -1.10 6.91 -10.31
C GLN A 243 -0.88 7.84 -9.14
N GLY A 244 -0.93 7.29 -7.93
CA GLY A 244 -0.82 8.08 -6.71
C GLY A 244 0.56 8.72 -6.55
N HIS A 245 1.61 7.90 -6.70
CA HIS A 245 2.99 8.34 -6.53
C HIS A 245 3.44 9.35 -7.60
N ALA A 246 2.89 9.27 -8.80
CA ALA A 246 3.23 10.14 -9.91
C ALA A 246 2.59 11.56 -9.83
N GLY A 247 2.06 11.94 -8.65
CA GLY A 247 1.36 13.22 -8.47
C GLY A 247 -0.16 13.09 -8.55
N CYS A 248 -0.72 11.92 -8.16
CA CYS A 248 -2.16 11.66 -8.20
C CYS A 248 -2.77 11.85 -9.60
N LEU A 249 -2.09 11.33 -10.61
CA LEU A 249 -2.46 11.47 -12.02
C LEU A 249 -3.59 10.50 -12.38
N PRO A 250 -4.80 10.98 -12.69
CA PRO A 250 -5.90 10.11 -13.03
C PRO A 250 -5.85 9.68 -14.49
N ALA A 251 -6.22 8.43 -14.76
CA ALA A 251 -6.51 8.01 -16.12
C ALA A 251 -7.75 8.75 -16.67
N THR A 252 -7.80 8.91 -18.00
CA THR A 252 -9.02 9.32 -18.69
C THR A 252 -9.97 8.12 -18.82
N ASP A 253 -11.27 8.40 -18.93
CA ASP A 253 -12.27 7.34 -19.07
C ASP A 253 -12.08 6.62 -20.40
N GLU A 254 -11.75 7.34 -21.47
CA GLU A 254 -11.45 6.79 -22.80
C GLU A 254 -10.29 5.80 -22.73
N TYR A 255 -9.24 6.14 -21.98
CA TYR A 255 -8.09 5.28 -21.81
C TYR A 255 -8.46 3.99 -21.05
N LEU A 256 -9.19 4.08 -19.94
CA LEU A 256 -9.62 2.90 -19.17
C LEU A 256 -10.59 2.01 -19.96
N ILE A 257 -11.52 2.60 -20.72
CA ILE A 257 -12.41 1.88 -21.62
C ILE A 257 -11.57 1.11 -22.64
N ARG A 258 -10.59 1.77 -23.27
CA ARG A 258 -9.81 1.13 -24.32
C ARG A 258 -8.84 0.06 -23.78
N VAL A 259 -8.27 0.25 -22.59
CA VAL A 259 -7.53 -0.79 -21.86
C VAL A 259 -8.39 -2.02 -21.66
N ARG A 260 -9.65 -1.85 -21.22
CA ARG A 260 -10.60 -2.95 -21.01
C ARG A 260 -10.96 -3.66 -22.32
N GLU A 261 -11.05 -2.95 -23.43
CA GLU A 261 -11.28 -3.58 -24.74
C GLU A 261 -10.09 -4.41 -25.22
N LEU A 262 -8.86 -3.97 -24.93
CA LEU A 262 -7.62 -4.70 -25.28
C LEU A 262 -7.36 -5.90 -24.39
N CYS A 263 -7.62 -5.77 -23.09
CA CYS A 263 -7.27 -6.78 -22.07
C CYS A 263 -8.45 -7.68 -21.68
N MET A 264 -9.66 -7.44 -22.20
CA MET A 264 -10.95 -7.93 -21.65
C MET A 264 -11.29 -7.31 -20.26
N LYS A 265 -12.40 -7.78 -19.66
CA LYS A 265 -12.85 -7.38 -18.30
C LYS A 265 -11.72 -7.63 -17.28
N PRO A 266 -11.60 -6.85 -16.19
CA PRO A 266 -10.59 -7.12 -15.17
C PRO A 266 -10.82 -8.49 -14.52
N ASP A 267 -9.85 -9.40 -14.72
CA ASP A 267 -9.87 -10.75 -14.12
C ASP A 267 -9.38 -10.76 -12.67
N MET A 268 -8.68 -9.71 -12.25
CA MET A 268 -8.19 -9.52 -10.89
C MET A 268 -8.22 -8.04 -10.46
N VAL A 269 -8.35 -7.83 -9.15
CA VAL A 269 -8.19 -6.54 -8.47
C VAL A 269 -7.26 -6.71 -7.28
N VAL A 270 -6.27 -5.81 -7.17
CA VAL A 270 -5.35 -5.76 -6.02
C VAL A 270 -5.79 -4.66 -5.07
N ILE A 271 -6.04 -5.02 -3.82
CA ILE A 271 -6.25 -4.07 -2.74
C ILE A 271 -4.95 -3.93 -1.97
N GLY A 272 -4.13 -2.97 -2.43
CA GLY A 272 -2.77 -2.76 -1.95
C GLY A 272 -2.63 -1.78 -0.76
N LYS A 273 -3.71 -1.09 -0.40
CA LYS A 273 -3.77 -0.19 0.77
C LYS A 273 -4.59 -0.82 1.89
N SER A 274 -4.47 -0.29 3.10
CA SER A 274 -5.03 -0.91 4.30
C SER A 274 -6.56 -1.07 4.20
N LEU A 275 -7.01 -2.32 4.08
CA LEU A 275 -8.41 -2.72 4.22
C LEU A 275 -8.94 -2.56 5.66
N SER A 276 -8.08 -2.21 6.61
CA SER A 276 -8.37 -2.23 8.05
C SER A 276 -8.56 -0.84 8.65
N GLY A 277 -8.62 0.22 7.84
CA GLY A 277 -8.61 1.60 8.31
C GLY A 277 -7.36 1.99 9.08
N GLY A 278 -6.18 1.57 8.59
CA GLY A 278 -4.88 1.91 9.15
C GLY A 278 -4.50 1.18 10.45
N LEU A 279 -5.42 0.40 11.03
CA LEU A 279 -5.20 -0.24 12.33
C LEU A 279 -4.35 -1.53 12.29
N TYR A 280 -4.43 -2.32 11.21
CA TYR A 280 -3.75 -3.62 11.11
C TYR A 280 -3.35 -3.94 9.66
N PRO A 281 -2.13 -4.45 9.38
CA PRO A 281 -1.75 -4.81 8.02
C PRO A 281 -2.62 -5.92 7.43
N ILE A 282 -3.36 -5.61 6.37
CA ILE A 282 -4.06 -6.58 5.53
C ILE A 282 -4.29 -5.98 4.15
N SER A 283 -4.00 -6.78 3.14
CA SER A 283 -4.19 -6.53 1.72
C SER A 283 -4.85 -7.74 1.08
N ALA A 284 -5.26 -7.63 -0.18
CA ALA A 284 -5.95 -8.72 -0.86
C ALA A 284 -5.73 -8.70 -2.37
N VAL A 285 -5.78 -9.87 -2.99
CA VAL A 285 -6.00 -10.03 -4.44
C VAL A 285 -7.34 -10.71 -4.62
N LEU A 286 -8.28 -10.05 -5.31
CA LEU A 286 -9.55 -10.62 -5.72
C LEU A 286 -9.47 -10.99 -7.19
N GLY A 287 -10.20 -12.01 -7.61
CA GLY A 287 -10.25 -12.38 -9.02
C GLY A 287 -11.30 -13.41 -9.35
N THR A 288 -11.43 -13.68 -10.65
CA THR A 288 -12.29 -14.74 -11.17
C THR A 288 -11.81 -16.11 -10.72
N ASN A 289 -12.71 -17.09 -10.70
CA ASN A 289 -12.37 -18.44 -10.34
C ASN A 289 -11.26 -19.01 -11.25
N GLU A 290 -11.29 -18.69 -12.55
CA GLU A 290 -10.28 -19.13 -13.52
C GLU A 290 -8.87 -18.61 -13.18
N ALA A 291 -8.73 -17.30 -12.93
CA ALA A 291 -7.45 -16.71 -12.55
C ALA A 291 -6.98 -17.26 -11.20
N MET A 292 -7.84 -17.18 -10.17
CA MET A 292 -7.45 -17.48 -8.79
C MET A 292 -7.19 -18.97 -8.52
N THR A 293 -7.67 -19.88 -9.38
CA THR A 293 -7.39 -21.33 -9.27
C THR A 293 -6.21 -21.78 -10.13
N SER A 294 -5.55 -20.86 -10.83
CA SER A 294 -4.35 -21.16 -11.63
C SER A 294 -3.11 -21.44 -10.79
N VAL A 295 -3.09 -21.05 -9.50
CA VAL A 295 -2.01 -21.34 -8.56
C VAL A 295 -2.30 -22.60 -7.74
N ASP A 296 -1.31 -23.47 -7.56
CA ASP A 296 -1.48 -24.71 -6.79
C ASP A 296 -1.45 -24.47 -5.27
N PRO A 297 -2.07 -25.36 -4.47
CA PRO A 297 -1.83 -25.42 -3.04
C PRO A 297 -0.34 -25.43 -2.71
N GLY A 298 0.09 -24.55 -1.80
CA GLY A 298 1.50 -24.40 -1.39
C GLY A 298 2.30 -23.38 -2.22
N GLN A 299 1.83 -22.98 -3.42
CA GLN A 299 2.48 -21.90 -4.18
C GLN A 299 2.16 -20.50 -3.63
N TYR A 300 1.15 -20.39 -2.77
CA TYR A 300 0.82 -19.16 -2.06
C TYR A 300 0.61 -19.41 -0.58
N GLY A 301 1.01 -18.42 0.21
CA GLY A 301 0.88 -18.45 1.64
C GLY A 301 1.78 -17.41 2.27
N SER A 302 1.34 -16.90 3.40
CA SER A 302 2.18 -16.16 4.33
C SER A 302 1.65 -16.42 5.74
N THR A 303 2.54 -16.38 6.73
CA THR A 303 2.23 -16.74 8.12
C THR A 303 1.04 -15.97 8.66
N PHE A 304 0.94 -14.68 8.33
CA PHE A 304 -0.09 -13.77 8.84
C PHE A 304 -1.27 -13.58 7.90
N SER A 305 -1.20 -14.11 6.67
CA SER A 305 -2.23 -13.91 5.63
C SER A 305 -3.60 -14.38 6.07
N GLY A 306 -4.55 -13.44 6.17
CA GLY A 306 -5.92 -13.77 6.54
C GLY A 306 -6.09 -14.24 7.99
N ASN A 307 -5.17 -13.88 8.89
CA ASN A 307 -5.30 -14.24 10.29
C ASN A 307 -6.62 -13.70 10.91
N PRO A 308 -7.13 -14.32 11.99
CA PRO A 308 -8.42 -13.94 12.55
C PRO A 308 -8.52 -12.47 12.97
N LEU A 309 -7.44 -11.91 13.54
CA LEU A 309 -7.39 -10.51 13.95
C LEU A 309 -7.53 -9.57 12.74
N ALA A 310 -6.69 -9.74 11.72
CA ALA A 310 -6.75 -8.97 10.48
C ALA A 310 -8.11 -9.07 9.80
N SER A 311 -8.69 -10.28 9.76
CA SER A 311 -9.99 -10.54 9.14
C SER A 311 -11.12 -9.82 9.87
N ALA A 312 -11.15 -9.86 11.21
CA ALA A 312 -12.17 -9.18 12.01
C ALA A 312 -12.09 -7.65 11.87
N VAL A 313 -10.87 -7.10 11.86
CA VAL A 313 -10.65 -5.66 11.69
C VAL A 313 -11.04 -5.21 10.28
N ALA A 314 -10.68 -5.97 9.24
CA ALA A 314 -11.07 -5.67 7.87
C ALA A 314 -12.59 -5.73 7.65
N ILE A 315 -13.28 -6.71 8.24
CA ILE A 315 -14.75 -6.77 8.21
C ILE A 315 -15.35 -5.49 8.81
N ALA A 316 -14.92 -5.09 10.00
CA ALA A 316 -15.42 -3.88 10.65
C ALA A 316 -15.09 -2.61 9.88
N ALA A 317 -13.93 -2.55 9.24
CA ALA A 317 -13.52 -1.43 8.40
C ALA A 317 -14.36 -1.32 7.11
N LEU A 318 -14.73 -2.45 6.50
CA LEU A 318 -15.68 -2.51 5.38
C LEU A 318 -17.08 -2.09 5.83
N ASP A 319 -17.53 -2.53 7.01
CA ASP A 319 -18.82 -2.10 7.57
C ASP A 319 -18.87 -0.58 7.75
N VAL A 320 -17.80 0.04 8.25
CA VAL A 320 -17.73 1.52 8.38
C VAL A 320 -17.84 2.22 7.02
N ILE A 321 -17.15 1.72 6.00
CA ILE A 321 -17.23 2.29 4.63
C ILE A 321 -18.68 2.33 4.14
N ILE A 322 -19.42 1.23 4.36
CA ILE A 322 -20.80 1.05 3.90
C ILE A 322 -21.77 1.85 4.78
N ASP A 323 -21.75 1.62 6.09
CA ASP A 323 -22.66 2.22 7.07
C ASP A 323 -22.61 3.75 7.03
N GLU A 324 -21.42 4.32 6.84
CA GLU A 324 -21.20 5.77 6.84
C GLU A 324 -21.21 6.38 5.43
N SER A 325 -21.46 5.57 4.40
CA SER A 325 -21.49 6.00 3.00
C SER A 325 -20.25 6.82 2.62
N LEU A 326 -19.06 6.35 3.05
CA LEU A 326 -17.81 7.08 2.88
C LEU A 326 -17.51 7.46 1.42
N PRO A 327 -17.80 6.62 0.42
CA PRO A 327 -17.57 7.01 -0.98
C PRO A 327 -18.44 8.20 -1.43
N ALA A 328 -19.73 8.21 -1.08
CA ALA A 328 -20.63 9.33 -1.38
C ALA A 328 -20.23 10.61 -0.64
N ARG A 329 -19.78 10.47 0.62
CA ARG A 329 -19.24 11.57 1.42
C ARG A 329 -17.97 12.15 0.78
N ALA A 330 -17.06 11.30 0.35
CA ALA A 330 -15.83 11.72 -0.31
C ALA A 330 -16.13 12.43 -1.63
N LYS A 331 -17.03 11.91 -2.45
CA LYS A 331 -17.48 12.63 -3.65
C LYS A 331 -18.00 14.03 -3.31
N THR A 332 -18.90 14.14 -2.34
CA THR A 332 -19.50 15.42 -1.96
C THR A 332 -18.48 16.41 -1.40
N LEU A 333 -17.52 15.95 -0.59
CA LEU A 333 -16.51 16.81 0.02
C LEU A 333 -15.38 17.13 -0.96
N GLY A 334 -14.95 16.17 -1.77
CA GLY A 334 -13.96 16.32 -2.83
C GLY A 334 -14.42 17.33 -3.88
N ASP A 335 -15.65 17.24 -4.38
CA ASP A 335 -16.20 18.21 -5.34
C ASP A 335 -16.16 19.65 -4.76
N LYS A 336 -16.50 19.81 -3.47
CA LYS A 336 -16.44 21.10 -2.76
C LYS A 336 -15.00 21.56 -2.55
N PHE A 337 -14.11 20.64 -2.19
CA PHE A 337 -12.71 20.92 -1.92
C PHE A 337 -11.99 21.36 -3.20
N GLU A 338 -12.15 20.62 -4.29
CA GLU A 338 -11.64 20.95 -5.61
C GLU A 338 -12.13 22.33 -6.08
N THR A 339 -13.45 22.57 -5.99
CA THR A 339 -14.04 23.88 -6.36
C THR A 339 -13.40 25.03 -5.59
N ARG A 340 -13.19 24.86 -4.27
CA ARG A 340 -12.59 25.90 -3.42
C ARG A 340 -11.10 26.07 -3.70
N LEU A 341 -10.36 24.98 -3.90
CA LEU A 341 -8.95 25.01 -4.23
C LEU A 341 -8.70 25.74 -5.55
N ARG A 342 -9.47 25.45 -6.60
CA ARG A 342 -9.37 26.14 -7.90
C ARG A 342 -9.69 27.64 -7.82
N ALA A 343 -10.45 28.06 -6.82
CA ALA A 343 -10.75 29.47 -6.59
C ALA A 343 -9.61 30.23 -5.88
N ILE A 344 -8.62 29.53 -5.30
CA ILE A 344 -7.48 30.17 -4.64
C ILE A 344 -6.57 30.80 -5.70
N LYS A 345 -6.42 32.12 -5.63
CA LYS A 345 -5.42 32.84 -6.41
C LYS A 345 -4.15 32.95 -5.57
N SER A 346 -3.06 32.37 -6.05
CA SER A 346 -1.77 32.40 -5.37
C SER A 346 -0.69 32.90 -6.33
N PRO A 347 0.26 33.73 -5.89
CA PRO A 347 1.45 34.04 -6.67
C PRO A 347 2.44 32.86 -6.73
N TYR A 348 2.25 31.81 -5.92
CA TYR A 348 3.20 30.71 -5.76
C TYR A 348 2.90 29.48 -6.64
N PHE A 349 1.67 29.34 -7.13
CA PHE A 349 1.27 28.20 -7.96
C PHE A 349 0.28 28.60 -9.05
N ASP A 350 0.42 27.96 -10.22
CA ASP A 350 -0.36 28.29 -11.42
C ASP A 350 -1.67 27.49 -11.50
N THR A 351 -1.66 26.24 -11.02
CA THR A 351 -2.83 25.36 -11.05
C THR A 351 -2.88 24.44 -9.83
N VAL A 352 -4.09 24.22 -9.34
CA VAL A 352 -4.39 23.19 -8.34
C VAL A 352 -5.32 22.17 -9.00
N THR A 353 -4.90 20.91 -9.06
CA THR A 353 -5.72 19.84 -9.63
C THR A 353 -6.04 18.79 -8.58
N GLY A 354 -7.30 18.37 -8.51
CA GLY A 354 -7.74 17.16 -7.84
C GLY A 354 -8.82 16.50 -8.69
N LYS A 355 -8.97 15.18 -8.59
CA LYS A 355 -10.04 14.46 -9.30
C LYS A 355 -10.71 13.48 -8.35
N VAL A 356 -12.02 13.63 -8.19
CA VAL A 356 -12.88 12.53 -7.73
C VAL A 356 -13.22 11.69 -8.95
N ILE A 357 -12.84 10.41 -8.97
CA ILE A 357 -13.08 9.57 -10.16
C ILE A 357 -14.56 9.21 -10.27
N ASN A 358 -15.18 8.69 -9.21
CA ASN A 358 -16.62 8.40 -9.12
C ASN A 358 -17.02 8.03 -7.68
N GLU A 359 -18.29 7.62 -7.48
CA GLU A 359 -18.84 7.14 -6.20
C GLU A 359 -18.24 5.79 -5.75
N ASP A 360 -17.52 5.07 -6.61
CA ASP A 360 -17.03 3.70 -6.34
C ASP A 360 -15.51 3.60 -6.17
N VAL A 361 -14.75 4.60 -6.65
CA VAL A 361 -13.29 4.67 -6.63
C VAL A 361 -12.85 6.05 -6.16
N MET A 362 -12.38 6.09 -4.92
CA MET A 362 -12.01 7.31 -4.21
C MET A 362 -10.49 7.39 -4.04
N LEU A 363 -9.87 8.37 -4.68
CA LEU A 363 -8.52 8.85 -4.39
C LEU A 363 -8.51 10.36 -4.62
N GLU A 364 -8.40 11.13 -3.55
CA GLU A 364 -8.18 12.58 -3.63
C GLU A 364 -6.68 12.84 -3.57
N GLY A 365 -6.18 13.51 -4.60
CA GLY A 365 -4.84 14.09 -4.61
C GLY A 365 -4.95 15.55 -5.00
N VAL A 366 -4.09 16.38 -4.43
CA VAL A 366 -3.95 17.78 -4.82
C VAL A 366 -2.56 17.93 -5.41
N ASP A 367 -2.47 18.09 -6.72
CA ASP A 367 -1.22 18.49 -7.35
C ASP A 367 -1.18 20.03 -7.42
N ILE A 368 -0.14 20.60 -6.84
CA ILE A 368 0.16 22.03 -6.87
C ILE A 368 1.28 22.20 -7.89
N LEU A 369 0.92 22.60 -9.11
CA LEU A 369 1.91 22.89 -10.14
C LEU A 369 2.49 24.28 -9.85
N GLU A 370 3.67 24.29 -9.24
CA GLU A 370 4.36 25.51 -8.85
C GLU A 370 4.98 26.24 -10.05
N LYS A 371 4.93 27.57 -9.99
CA LYS A 371 5.63 28.47 -10.91
C LYS A 371 7.04 28.84 -10.43
N ALA A 372 7.32 28.65 -9.13
CA ALA A 372 8.42 29.33 -8.42
C ALA A 372 9.49 28.42 -7.79
N LEU A 373 9.38 27.09 -7.86
CA LEU A 373 10.41 26.18 -7.34
C LEU A 373 11.77 26.27 -8.06
N ASN A 374 11.81 26.85 -9.26
CA ASN A 374 13.08 27.15 -9.94
C ASN A 374 13.80 28.39 -9.37
N ASP A 375 13.10 29.25 -8.63
CA ASP A 375 13.63 30.51 -8.07
C ASP A 375 13.70 30.50 -6.53
N LEU A 376 13.17 29.47 -5.87
CA LEU A 376 13.42 29.24 -4.45
C LEU A 376 14.85 28.68 -4.31
N PRO A 377 15.71 29.26 -3.44
CA PRO A 377 16.96 28.61 -3.11
C PRO A 377 16.61 27.19 -2.64
N ALA A 378 17.33 26.20 -3.18
CA ALA A 378 17.20 24.82 -2.73
C ALA A 378 17.10 24.84 -1.21
N MET A 379 16.00 24.31 -0.67
CA MET A 379 15.85 24.14 0.78
C MET A 379 16.85 23.04 1.19
N GLU A 380 18.13 23.41 1.22
CA GLU A 380 19.17 22.70 1.93
C GLU A 380 18.80 22.75 3.41
N GLU A 381 18.56 21.57 3.97
CA GLU A 381 18.63 21.20 5.39
C GLU A 381 18.25 22.31 6.40
N ILE A 382 16.99 22.29 6.85
CA ILE A 382 16.61 22.79 8.18
C ILE A 382 16.28 21.59 9.07
#